data_AF-A0A0B5GT58-F1
#
_entry.id   AF-A0A0B5GT58-F1
#
_cell.length_a   1.000
_cell.length_b   1.000
_cell.length_c   1.000
_cell.angle_alpha   90.00
_cell.angle_beta   90.00
_cell.angle_gamma   90.00
#
_symmetry.space_group_name_H-M   'P 1'
#
loop_
_entity.id
_entity.type
_entity.pdbx_description
1 polymer ?
#
loop_
_entity_poly.entity_id
_entity_poly.type
_entity_poly.pdbx_seq_one_letter_code
_entity_poly.pdbx_strand_id
1 'polypeptide(L)'
;MNPRFEEVKTEASAAITEADLRSVYTGIIHEDGRHEYYFGNDTEEAAELREAAAIQLGMLLRVLADRSDSSVDELTTLAAERAEQMELR
;
A
#
# COMPACT_ATOMS: atom_id res chain seq x y z
N MET A 1 -3.84 -6.84 -23.00
CA MET A 1 -3.31 -5.83 -22.05
C MET A 1 -4.48 -4.93 -21.66
N ASN A 2 -4.74 -4.72 -20.37
CA ASN A 2 -5.87 -3.92 -19.93
C ASN A 2 -5.55 -2.43 -20.19
N PRO A 3 -6.30 -1.71 -21.06
CA PRO A 3 -5.99 -0.31 -21.41
C PRO A 3 -5.89 0.60 -20.19
N ARG A 4 -6.73 0.34 -19.18
CA ARG A 4 -6.77 1.07 -17.91
C ARG A 4 -5.51 0.87 -17.07
N PHE A 5 -4.80 -0.24 -17.23
CA PHE A 5 -3.53 -0.48 -16.53
C PHE A 5 -2.41 0.40 -17.07
N GLU A 6 -2.33 0.56 -18.39
CA GLU A 6 -1.30 1.41 -19.01
C GLU A 6 -1.53 2.89 -18.74
N GLU A 7 -2.80 3.33 -18.70
CA GLU A 7 -3.17 4.70 -18.27
C GLU A 7 -2.77 4.95 -16.81
N VAL A 8 -3.18 4.09 -15.89
CA VAL A 8 -2.82 4.21 -14.46
C VAL A 8 -1.31 4.17 -14.25
N LYS A 9 -0.58 3.32 -14.99
CA LYS A 9 0.88 3.27 -14.93
C LYS A 9 1.53 4.57 -15.40
N THR A 10 1.00 5.16 -16.47
CA THR A 10 1.48 6.43 -17.04
C THR A 10 1.23 7.59 -16.08
N GLU A 11 0.03 7.68 -15.52
CA GLU A 11 -0.34 8.70 -14.53
C GLU A 11 0.50 8.58 -13.25
N ALA A 12 0.69 7.37 -12.73
CA ALA A 12 1.53 7.13 -11.57
C ALA A 12 3.00 7.51 -11.84
N SER A 13 3.52 7.20 -13.03
CA SER A 13 4.88 7.58 -13.42
C SER A 13 5.05 9.10 -13.50
N ALA A 14 4.07 9.83 -14.03
CA ALA A 14 4.10 11.29 -14.11
C ALA A 14 4.07 11.93 -12.71
N ALA A 15 3.20 11.44 -11.83
CA ALA A 15 3.08 11.91 -10.45
C ALA A 15 4.38 11.74 -9.64
N ILE A 16 5.13 10.66 -9.88
CA ILE A 16 6.44 10.42 -9.25
C ILE A 16 7.48 11.44 -9.71
N THR A 17 7.45 11.86 -10.98
CA THR A 17 8.47 12.76 -11.56
C THR A 17 8.20 14.24 -11.35
N GLU A 18 6.95 14.64 -11.16
CA GLU A 18 6.53 16.06 -11.14
C GLU A 18 6.42 16.68 -9.72
N ALA A 19 6.86 15.97 -8.67
CA ALA A 19 6.86 16.40 -7.26
C ALA A 19 5.48 16.65 -6.61
N ASP A 20 4.38 16.31 -7.29
CA ASP A 20 3.00 16.36 -6.73
C ASP A 20 2.60 15.07 -5.98
N LEU A 21 3.58 14.28 -5.55
CA LEU A 21 3.38 12.96 -4.95
C LEU A 21 3.04 13.06 -3.46
N ARG A 22 1.73 13.08 -3.13
CA ARG A 22 1.27 13.11 -1.73
C ARG A 22 1.63 11.85 -0.95
N SER A 23 1.57 10.69 -1.61
CA SER A 23 1.89 9.42 -1.00
C SER A 23 2.17 8.35 -2.05
N VAL A 24 3.14 7.47 -1.78
CA VAL A 24 3.48 6.33 -2.62
C VAL A 24 3.67 5.07 -1.79
N TYR A 25 3.08 3.99 -2.28
CA TYR A 25 3.35 2.63 -1.82
C TYR A 25 4.07 1.88 -2.93
N THR A 26 5.31 1.46 -2.64
CA THR A 26 6.12 0.67 -3.58
C THR A 26 6.41 -0.69 -2.97
N GLY A 27 5.92 -1.75 -3.61
CA GLY A 27 6.30 -3.12 -3.30
C GLY A 27 7.28 -3.65 -4.34
N ILE A 28 8.44 -4.15 -3.91
CA ILE A 28 9.40 -4.85 -4.75
C ILE A 28 9.33 -6.33 -4.41
N ILE A 29 9.03 -7.16 -5.41
CA ILE A 29 9.08 -8.62 -5.29
C ILE A 29 10.35 -9.07 -6.01
N HIS A 30 11.30 -9.60 -5.26
CA HIS A 30 12.54 -10.12 -5.80
C HIS A 30 12.35 -11.54 -6.35
N GLU A 31 13.25 -11.96 -7.25
CA GLU A 31 13.24 -13.32 -7.81
C GLU A 31 13.46 -14.41 -6.74
N ASP A 32 14.08 -14.05 -5.60
CA ASP A 32 14.30 -14.94 -4.45
C ASP A 32 13.08 -15.06 -3.53
N GLY A 33 11.97 -14.40 -3.87
CA GLY A 33 10.74 -14.38 -3.07
C GLY A 33 10.78 -13.41 -1.88
N ARG A 34 11.86 -12.63 -1.70
CA ARG A 34 11.87 -11.53 -0.74
C ARG A 34 10.93 -10.42 -1.22
N HIS A 35 10.18 -9.86 -0.29
CA HIS A 35 9.34 -8.71 -0.54
C HIS A 35 9.88 -7.50 0.24
N GLU A 36 10.06 -6.37 -0.44
CA GLU A 36 10.44 -5.10 0.17
C GLU A 36 9.30 -4.10 -0.03
N TYR A 37 8.94 -3.39 1.03
CA TYR A 37 7.81 -2.46 1.02
C TYR A 37 8.28 -1.09 1.48
N TYR A 38 8.11 -0.09 0.62
CA TYR A 38 8.47 1.29 0.89
C TYR A 38 7.21 2.16 0.90
N PHE A 39 7.12 3.01 1.91
CA PHE A 39 6.09 4.03 2.04
C PHE A 39 6.78 5.39 2.03
N GLY A 40 6.47 6.20 1.03
CA GLY A 40 6.83 7.62 0.99
C GLY A 40 5.57 8.43 1.27
N ASN A 41 5.56 9.18 2.37
CA ASN A 41 4.49 10.11 2.68
C ASN A 41 5.10 11.50 2.83
N ASP A 42 4.57 12.47 2.11
CA ASP A 42 4.91 13.88 2.30
C ASP A 42 4.03 14.45 3.43
N THR A 43 4.42 14.15 4.67
CA THR A 43 3.68 14.52 5.89
C THR A 43 4.62 15.21 6.87
N GLU A 44 4.21 16.36 7.39
CA GLU A 44 5.04 17.14 8.32
C GLU A 44 4.83 16.69 9.78
N GLU A 45 3.70 16.04 10.07
CA GLU A 45 3.31 15.61 11.41
C GLU A 45 2.97 14.11 11.51
N ALA A 46 3.24 13.52 12.68
CA ALA A 46 2.95 12.10 12.96
C ALA A 46 1.45 11.76 12.86
N ALA A 47 0.57 12.73 13.13
CA ALA A 47 -0.87 12.55 13.01
C ALA A 47 -1.30 12.38 11.54
N GLU A 48 -0.72 13.17 10.64
CA GLU A 48 -0.96 13.09 9.19
C GLU A 48 -0.46 11.77 8.61
N LEU A 49 0.74 11.33 9.02
CA LEU A 49 1.28 10.03 8.64
C LEU A 49 0.36 8.88 9.07
N ARG A 50 -0.15 8.93 10.31
CA ARG A 50 -1.06 7.90 10.84
C ARG A 50 -2.37 7.85 10.05
N GLU A 51 -2.92 9.01 9.70
CA GLU A 51 -4.14 9.10 8.90
C GLU A 51 -3.93 8.57 7.48
N ALA A 52 -2.85 8.99 6.82
CA ALA A 52 -2.48 8.51 5.48
C ALA A 52 -2.26 6.98 5.47
N ALA A 53 -1.52 6.45 6.44
CA ALA A 53 -1.26 5.01 6.56
C ALA A 53 -2.55 4.21 6.82
N ALA A 54 -3.46 4.72 7.65
CA ALA A 54 -4.75 4.07 7.90
C ALA A 54 -5.62 4.02 6.64
N ILE A 55 -5.65 5.10 5.86
CA ILE A 55 -6.37 5.16 4.57
C ILE A 55 -5.80 4.12 3.60
N GLN A 56 -4.47 4.07 3.45
CA GLN A 56 -3.80 3.12 2.57
C GLN A 56 -4.04 1.66 2.98
N LEU A 57 -3.96 1.36 4.27
CA LEU A 57 -4.26 0.03 4.79
C LEU A 57 -5.71 -0.37 4.49
N GLY A 58 -6.66 0.56 4.68
CA GLY A 58 -8.07 0.34 4.33
C GLY A 58 -8.29 0.05 2.85
N MET A 59 -7.60 0.77 1.96
CA MET A 59 -7.65 0.51 0.51
C MET A 59 -7.13 -0.89 0.17
N LEU A 60 -5.99 -1.28 0.75
CA LEU A 60 -5.39 -2.59 0.50
C LEU A 60 -6.29 -3.73 1.00
N LEU A 61 -6.82 -3.63 2.22
CA LEU A 61 -7.74 -4.63 2.78
C LEU A 61 -9.00 -4.78 1.92
N ARG A 62 -9.53 -3.67 1.38
CA ARG A 62 -10.70 -3.71 0.50
C ARG A 62 -10.41 -4.42 -0.82
N VAL A 63 -9.25 -4.17 -1.43
CA VAL A 63 -8.82 -4.86 -2.65
C VAL A 63 -8.61 -6.35 -2.39
N LEU A 64 -8.00 -6.71 -1.26
CA LEU A 64 -7.81 -8.11 -0.89
C LEU A 64 -9.15 -8.83 -0.70
N ALA A 65 -10.09 -8.23 0.04
CA ALA A 65 -11.42 -8.78 0.27
C ALA A 65 -12.15 -9.10 -1.05
N ASP A 66 -12.10 -8.16 -2.00
CA ASP A 66 -12.71 -8.31 -3.33
C ASP A 66 -12.09 -9.47 -4.15
N ARG A 67 -10.79 -9.76 -3.93
CA ARG A 67 -10.04 -10.74 -4.72
C ARG A 67 -9.94 -12.12 -4.09
N SER A 68 -10.06 -12.23 -2.77
CA SER A 68 -9.88 -13.48 -2.02
C SER A 68 -11.19 -14.10 -1.52
N ASP A 69 -12.34 -13.48 -1.79
CA ASP A 69 -13.66 -13.87 -1.25
C ASP A 69 -13.69 -13.91 0.29
N SER A 70 -12.80 -13.13 0.91
CA SER A 70 -12.70 -12.98 2.37
C SER A 70 -13.37 -11.68 2.79
N SER A 71 -13.90 -11.64 4.00
CA SER A 71 -14.43 -10.40 4.57
C SER A 71 -13.31 -9.43 4.96
N VAL A 72 -13.65 -8.14 5.03
CA VAL A 72 -12.73 -7.10 5.53
C VAL A 72 -12.35 -7.38 7.00
N ASP A 73 -13.27 -7.91 7.80
CA ASP A 73 -13.02 -8.23 9.21
C ASP A 73 -11.97 -9.33 9.37
N GLU A 74 -12.10 -10.44 8.62
CA GLU A 74 -11.12 -11.54 8.62
C GLU A 74 -9.72 -11.06 8.22
N LEU A 75 -9.64 -10.22 7.19
CA LEU A 75 -8.37 -9.67 6.72
C LEU A 75 -7.78 -8.66 7.70
N THR A 76 -8.62 -7.90 8.41
CA THR A 76 -8.17 -6.96 9.45
C THR A 76 -7.58 -7.70 10.63
N THR A 77 -8.22 -8.77 11.08
CA THR A 77 -7.68 -9.65 12.14
C THR A 77 -6.34 -10.24 11.71
N LEU A 78 -6.25 -10.79 10.49
CA LEU A 78 -4.99 -11.34 9.99
C LEU A 78 -3.89 -10.27 9.89
N ALA A 79 -4.22 -9.06 9.43
CA ALA A 79 -3.25 -7.96 9.35
C ALA A 79 -2.71 -7.57 10.73
N ALA A 80 -3.58 -7.53 11.76
CA ALA A 80 -3.18 -7.26 13.14
C ALA A 80 -2.24 -8.37 13.67
N GLU A 81 -2.61 -9.64 13.49
CA GLU A 81 -1.77 -10.79 13.91
C GLU A 81 -0.39 -10.75 13.24
N ARG A 82 -0.32 -10.39 11.95
CA ARG A 82 0.95 -10.27 11.23
C ARG A 82 1.77 -9.09 11.71
N ALA A 83 1.14 -7.95 11.98
CA ALA A 83 1.83 -6.77 12.52
C ALA A 83 2.45 -7.06 13.91
N GLU A 84 1.76 -7.81 14.76
CA GLU A 84 2.30 -8.26 16.06
C GLU A 84 3.50 -9.21 15.93
N GLN A 85 3.52 -10.03 14.88
CA GLN A 85 4.60 -10.98 14.59
C GLN A 85 5.80 -10.31 13.90
N MET A 86 5.62 -9.12 13.33
CA MET A 86 6.71 -8.34 12.78
C MET A 86 7.53 -7.79 13.96
N GLU A 87 8.68 -8.41 14.25
CA GLU A 87 9.68 -7.82 15.15
C GLU A 87 10.18 -6.49 14.57
N LEU A 88 9.48 -5.39 14.90
CA LEU A 88 9.94 -4.04 14.63
C LEU A 88 11.07 -3.73 15.62
N ARG A 89 12.31 -3.81 15.12
CA ARG A 89 13.51 -3.41 15.85
C ARG A 89 13.87 -1.96 15.58
#